data_AF-A0A1G8V7Q2-F1
#
_entry.id   AF-A0A1G8V7Q2-F1
#
_cell.length_a   1.000
_cell.length_b   1.000
_cell.length_c   1.000
_cell.angle_alpha   90.00
_cell.angle_beta   90.00
_cell.angle_gamma   90.00
#
_symmetry.space_group_name_H-M   'P 1'
#
loop_
_entity.id
_entity.type
_entity.pdbx_description
1 polymer ?
#
loop_
_entity_poly.entity_id
_entity_poly.type
_entity_poly.pdbx_seq_one_letter_code
_entity_poly.pdbx_strand_id
1 'polypeptide(L)'
;MAKEQTKTIYQSLWNSADILRSKMDASEYKNYTLGLIFYKYLSDNMLHHVAELLEKQVNDLKEAQEVYTEAFNDPEIKSDLIDELKFDFSYVIEPELTFTALMQSIYKGQFQLEDLAQAFRNIEQSSELFEDLFEDIDLYSKKLGASVQKQNQTISAVMKELATIDMAHQGDVLGDAYEYLIGEFASDSGKKAGEFYTPQPVSTLMTQIVLHGKKDKKGFTVYERIIQKMIQFNKAQRYCA
;
A
#
# COMPACT_ATOMS: atom_id res chain seq x y z
N MET A 1 -13.33 16.71 -11.33
CA MET A 1 -13.38 16.07 -9.99
C MET A 1 -12.80 14.65 -10.02
N ALA A 2 -13.55 13.56 -10.29
CA ALA A 2 -12.99 12.19 -10.22
C ALA A 2 -11.73 11.97 -11.10
N LYS A 3 -11.78 12.41 -12.37
CA LYS A 3 -10.65 12.30 -13.31
C LYS A 3 -9.43 13.16 -12.95
N GLU A 4 -9.64 14.25 -12.20
CA GLU A 4 -8.56 15.12 -11.70
C GLU A 4 -7.93 14.54 -10.44
N GLN A 5 -8.73 14.04 -9.49
CA GLN A 5 -8.24 13.34 -8.29
C GLN A 5 -7.40 12.12 -8.67
N THR A 6 -7.87 11.31 -9.62
CA THR A 6 -7.11 10.19 -10.17
C THR A 6 -5.76 10.64 -10.74
N LYS A 7 -5.71 11.73 -11.51
CA LYS A 7 -4.47 12.28 -12.07
C LYS A 7 -3.52 12.76 -10.97
N THR A 8 -4.04 13.33 -9.88
CA THR A 8 -3.26 13.75 -8.71
C THR A 8 -2.66 12.56 -7.97
N ILE A 9 -3.42 11.46 -7.79
CA ILE A 9 -2.93 10.24 -7.15
C ILE A 9 -1.77 9.64 -7.94
N TYR A 10 -1.95 9.44 -9.26
CA TYR A 10 -0.88 8.95 -10.12
C TYR A 10 0.38 9.80 -10.01
N GLN A 11 0.21 11.13 -10.00
CA GLN A 11 1.33 12.05 -9.97
C GLN A 11 2.07 12.00 -8.63
N SER A 12 1.37 11.98 -7.49
CA SER A 12 2.00 11.85 -6.17
C SER A 12 2.70 10.49 -6.02
N LEU A 13 2.08 9.40 -6.48
CA LEU A 13 2.73 8.07 -6.49
C LEU A 13 3.99 8.05 -7.36
N TRP A 14 3.93 8.62 -8.56
CA TRP A 14 5.08 8.70 -9.45
C TRP A 14 6.19 9.60 -8.89
N ASN A 15 5.84 10.76 -8.34
CA ASN A 15 6.80 11.65 -7.67
C ASN A 15 7.54 10.94 -6.53
N SER A 16 6.82 10.13 -5.75
CA SER A 16 7.41 9.32 -4.69
C SER A 16 8.44 8.31 -5.23
N ALA A 17 8.14 7.68 -6.38
CA ALA A 17 9.03 6.76 -7.07
C ALA A 17 10.26 7.48 -7.68
N ASP A 18 10.07 8.67 -8.25
CA ASP A 18 11.11 9.46 -8.89
C ASP A 18 12.26 9.82 -7.93
N ILE A 19 11.95 10.02 -6.64
CA ILE A 19 12.96 10.23 -5.58
C ILE A 19 13.95 9.06 -5.54
N LEU A 20 13.45 7.83 -5.63
CA LEU A 20 14.23 6.62 -5.56
C LEU A 20 14.86 6.26 -6.91
N ARG A 21 14.19 6.55 -8.03
CA ARG A 21 14.71 6.35 -9.39
C ARG A 21 16.02 7.10 -9.64
N SER A 22 16.21 8.26 -9.00
CA SER A 22 17.48 9.00 -9.06
C SER A 22 18.66 8.29 -8.38
N LYS A 23 18.41 7.22 -7.61
CA LYS A 23 19.39 6.56 -6.73
C LYS A 23 19.65 5.09 -7.07
N MET A 24 18.68 4.39 -7.66
CA MET A 24 18.75 2.96 -7.93
C MET A 24 17.93 2.60 -9.18
N ASP A 25 18.08 1.38 -9.68
CA ASP A 25 17.37 0.94 -10.89
C ASP A 25 15.92 0.50 -10.60
N ALA A 26 15.11 0.33 -11.65
CA ALA A 26 13.68 0.01 -11.55
C ALA A 26 13.38 -1.35 -10.92
N SER A 27 14.30 -2.30 -10.97
CA SER A 27 14.11 -3.58 -10.28
C SER A 27 14.21 -3.43 -8.76
N GLU A 28 14.96 -2.42 -8.30
CA GLU A 28 15.20 -2.14 -6.89
C GLU A 28 14.18 -1.15 -6.32
N TYR A 29 14.04 0.05 -6.89
CA TYR A 29 13.17 1.08 -6.30
C TYR A 29 11.68 0.70 -6.33
N LYS A 30 11.29 -0.21 -7.24
CA LYS A 30 9.95 -0.80 -7.27
C LYS A 30 9.58 -1.38 -5.91
N ASN A 31 10.47 -2.16 -5.29
CA ASN A 31 10.15 -2.86 -4.05
C ASN A 31 9.85 -1.86 -2.91
N TYR A 32 10.70 -0.83 -2.76
CA TYR A 32 10.45 0.26 -1.81
C TYR A 32 9.15 1.01 -2.10
N THR A 33 8.91 1.37 -3.37
CA THR A 33 7.74 2.17 -3.76
C THR A 33 6.45 1.40 -3.50
N LEU A 34 6.36 0.17 -3.99
CA LEU A 34 5.18 -0.68 -3.83
C LEU A 34 4.94 -1.04 -2.36
N GLY A 35 5.99 -1.37 -1.62
CA GLY A 35 5.89 -1.69 -0.20
C GLY A 35 5.41 -0.51 0.65
N LEU A 36 5.95 0.69 0.43
CA LEU A 36 5.52 1.89 1.17
C LEU A 36 4.07 2.29 0.84
N ILE A 37 3.65 2.15 -0.41
CA ILE A 37 2.24 2.37 -0.82
C ILE A 37 1.34 1.36 -0.12
N PHE A 38 1.72 0.09 -0.12
CA PHE A 38 0.93 -0.97 0.49
C PHE A 38 0.81 -0.78 2.01
N TYR A 39 1.93 -0.51 2.68
CA TYR A 39 1.93 -0.19 4.12
C TYR A 39 1.05 1.03 4.45
N LYS A 40 1.11 2.10 3.64
CA LYS A 40 0.21 3.24 3.81
C LYS A 40 -1.25 2.85 3.64
N TYR A 41 -1.58 2.04 2.63
CA TYR A 41 -2.94 1.54 2.41
C TYR A 41 -3.46 0.75 3.62
N LEU A 42 -2.64 -0.17 4.17
CA LEU A 42 -3.01 -0.91 5.37
C LEU A 42 -3.26 0.02 6.56
N SER A 43 -2.37 0.99 6.76
CA SER A 43 -2.48 1.95 7.85
C SER A 43 -3.69 2.87 7.74
N ASP A 44 -3.94 3.45 6.57
CA ASP A 44 -5.06 4.39 6.37
C ASP A 44 -6.41 3.69 6.54
N ASN A 45 -6.58 2.51 5.91
CA ASN A 45 -7.83 1.75 6.01
C ASN A 45 -8.13 1.35 7.45
N MET A 46 -7.12 0.91 8.19
CA MET A 46 -7.28 0.54 9.60
C MET A 46 -7.75 1.75 10.42
N LEU A 47 -7.14 2.94 10.22
CA LEU A 47 -7.52 4.15 10.96
C LEU A 47 -8.97 4.58 10.68
N HIS A 48 -9.40 4.57 9.41
CA HIS A 48 -10.80 4.88 9.08
C HIS A 48 -11.75 3.83 9.65
N HIS A 49 -11.41 2.54 9.55
CA HIS A 49 -12.22 1.46 10.12
C HIS A 49 -12.37 1.58 11.64
N VAL A 50 -11.30 1.95 12.36
CA VAL A 50 -11.38 2.23 13.80
C VAL A 50 -12.36 3.37 14.09
N ALA A 51 -12.30 4.47 13.33
CA ALA A 51 -13.23 5.58 13.51
C ALA A 51 -14.69 5.15 13.24
N GLU A 52 -14.92 4.32 12.22
CA GLU A 52 -16.23 3.75 11.89
C GLU A 52 -16.73 2.82 13.01
N LEU A 53 -15.92 1.88 13.49
CA LEU A 53 -16.26 0.95 14.57
C LEU A 53 -16.63 1.66 15.87
N LEU A 54 -15.96 2.76 16.19
CA LEU A 54 -16.19 3.55 17.40
C LEU A 54 -17.27 4.63 17.21
N GLU A 55 -17.93 4.64 16.05
CA GLU A 55 -18.95 5.63 15.65
C GLU A 55 -18.47 7.08 15.82
N LYS A 56 -17.19 7.33 15.54
CA LYS A 56 -16.56 8.66 15.61
C LYS A 56 -16.52 9.29 14.23
N GLN A 57 -17.05 10.52 14.14
CA GLN A 57 -16.88 11.33 12.94
C GLN A 57 -15.49 11.96 12.93
N VAL A 58 -14.74 11.72 11.85
CA VAL A 58 -13.38 12.22 11.64
C VAL A 58 -13.30 12.90 10.28
N ASN A 59 -12.60 14.03 10.20
CA ASN A 59 -12.43 14.79 8.96
C ASN A 59 -11.20 14.36 8.17
N ASP A 60 -10.19 13.83 8.85
CA ASP A 60 -8.93 13.40 8.25
C ASP A 60 -8.27 12.27 9.06
N LEU A 61 -7.18 11.72 8.51
CA LEU A 61 -6.40 10.66 9.13
C LEU A 61 -5.75 11.06 10.47
N LYS A 62 -5.56 12.35 10.76
CA LYS A 62 -4.99 12.79 12.04
C LYS A 62 -6.03 12.69 13.14
N GLU A 63 -7.26 13.12 12.87
CA GLU A 63 -8.38 12.93 13.81
C GLU A 63 -8.65 11.43 14.02
N ALA A 64 -8.61 10.61 12.96
CA ALA A 64 -8.72 9.15 13.06
C ALA A 64 -7.59 8.54 13.91
N GLN A 65 -6.36 9.03 13.74
CA GLN A 65 -5.21 8.62 14.56
C GLN A 65 -5.41 8.94 16.05
N GLU A 66 -5.93 10.13 16.38
CA GLU A 66 -6.20 10.52 17.75
C GLU A 66 -7.25 9.60 18.40
N VAL A 67 -8.35 9.34 17.69
CA VAL A 67 -9.39 8.38 18.12
C VAL A 67 -8.79 7.00 18.38
N TYR A 68 -7.96 6.50 17.45
CA TYR A 68 -7.33 5.19 17.62
C TYR A 68 -6.39 5.15 18.82
N THR A 69 -5.54 6.17 18.99
CA THR A 69 -4.61 6.26 20.12
C THR A 69 -5.35 6.33 21.45
N GLU A 70 -6.46 7.06 21.55
CA GLU A 70 -7.29 7.10 22.76
C GLU A 70 -7.88 5.72 23.07
N ALA A 71 -8.53 5.09 22.09
CA ALA A 71 -9.15 3.78 22.26
C ALA A 71 -8.15 2.67 22.61
N PHE A 72 -6.95 2.71 22.03
CA PHE A 72 -5.89 1.73 22.31
C PHE A 72 -5.26 1.90 23.70
N ASN A 73 -5.40 3.08 24.32
CA ASN A 73 -4.92 3.35 25.68
C ASN A 73 -6.00 3.13 26.74
N ASP A 74 -7.26 2.96 26.35
CA ASP A 74 -8.36 2.62 27.26
C ASP A 74 -8.39 1.10 27.50
N PRO A 75 -8.10 0.61 28.73
CA PRO A 75 -8.13 -0.81 29.04
C PRO A 75 -9.48 -1.48 28.84
N GLU A 76 -10.58 -0.73 28.88
CA GLU A 76 -11.94 -1.25 28.69
C GLU A 76 -12.26 -1.49 27.20
N ILE A 77 -11.63 -0.74 26.29
CA ILE A 77 -11.90 -0.80 24.85
C ILE A 77 -10.83 -1.62 24.11
N LYS A 78 -9.57 -1.53 24.57
CA LYS A 78 -8.40 -2.04 23.84
C LYS A 78 -8.53 -3.49 23.41
N SER A 79 -8.97 -4.38 24.30
CA SER A 79 -9.01 -5.82 24.00
C SER A 79 -9.98 -6.11 22.87
N ASP A 80 -11.21 -5.61 22.99
CA ASP A 80 -12.26 -5.84 22.00
C ASP A 80 -11.91 -5.19 20.66
N LEU A 81 -11.30 -3.99 20.68
CA LEU A 81 -10.81 -3.33 19.48
C LEU A 81 -9.75 -4.17 18.75
N ILE A 82 -8.77 -4.71 19.48
CA ILE A 82 -7.71 -5.55 18.88
C ILE A 82 -8.30 -6.82 18.28
N ASP A 83 -9.24 -7.47 18.96
CA ASP A 83 -9.86 -8.70 18.47
C ASP A 83 -10.64 -8.44 17.17
N GLU A 84 -11.36 -7.32 17.10
CA GLU A 84 -12.14 -6.97 15.91
C GLU A 84 -11.25 -6.55 14.73
N LEU A 85 -10.18 -5.80 14.98
CA LEU A 85 -9.20 -5.49 13.94
C LEU A 85 -8.51 -6.76 13.41
N LYS A 86 -8.18 -7.72 14.27
CA LYS A 86 -7.63 -9.01 13.83
C LYS A 86 -8.65 -9.81 13.03
N PHE A 87 -9.92 -9.78 13.41
CA PHE A 87 -10.98 -10.48 12.69
C PHE A 87 -11.16 -9.91 11.27
N ASP A 88 -11.23 -8.58 11.14
CA ASP A 88 -11.51 -7.92 9.87
C ASP A 88 -10.29 -7.87 8.94
N PHE A 89 -9.10 -7.64 9.50
CA PHE A 89 -7.89 -7.37 8.71
C PHE A 89 -6.80 -8.43 8.81
N SER A 90 -6.84 -9.31 9.81
CA SER A 90 -5.75 -10.25 10.13
C SER A 90 -4.41 -9.55 10.49
N TYR A 91 -4.44 -8.26 10.81
CA TYR A 91 -3.31 -7.50 11.33
C TYR A 91 -3.79 -6.37 12.25
N VAL A 92 -2.87 -5.89 13.09
CA VAL A 92 -3.04 -4.66 13.89
C VAL A 92 -1.73 -3.91 13.86
N ILE A 93 -1.77 -2.62 13.52
CA ILE A 93 -0.59 -1.75 13.57
C ILE A 93 -0.67 -0.93 14.87
N GLU A 94 0.38 -0.94 15.69
CA GLU A 94 0.41 -0.15 16.92
C GLU A 94 0.22 1.35 16.62
N PRO A 95 -0.46 2.11 17.50
CA PRO A 95 -0.75 3.52 17.25
C PRO A 95 0.48 4.37 16.92
N GLU A 96 1.64 4.06 17.50
CA GLU A 96 2.90 4.78 17.27
C GLU A 96 3.58 4.40 15.95
N LEU A 97 3.17 3.26 15.37
CA LEU A 97 3.75 2.66 14.16
C LEU A 97 2.79 2.73 12.97
N THR A 98 1.72 3.53 13.03
CA THR A 98 0.91 3.82 11.84
C THR A 98 1.66 4.78 10.90
N PHE A 99 1.30 4.77 9.62
CA PHE A 99 1.86 5.71 8.66
C PHE A 99 1.64 7.17 9.11
N THR A 100 0.45 7.47 9.64
CA THR A 100 0.10 8.80 10.17
C THR A 100 0.99 9.20 11.34
N ALA A 101 1.25 8.30 12.31
CA ALA A 101 2.12 8.58 13.46
C ALA A 101 3.58 8.74 13.02
N LEU A 102 4.08 7.89 12.12
CA LEU A 102 5.43 8.02 11.56
C LEU A 102 5.59 9.35 10.81
N MET A 103 4.57 9.80 10.07
CA MET A 103 4.57 11.12 9.43
C MET A 103 4.64 12.26 10.44
N GLN A 104 3.92 12.18 11.56
CA GLN A 104 4.05 13.17 12.63
C GLN A 104 5.47 13.19 13.21
N SER A 105 6.10 12.02 13.40
CA SER A 105 7.49 11.89 13.84
C SER A 105 8.48 12.51 12.83
N ILE A 106 8.23 12.33 11.52
CA ILE A 106 9.01 12.94 10.44
C ILE A 106 8.94 14.47 10.53
N TYR A 107 7.76 15.05 10.72
CA TYR A 107 7.60 16.50 10.83
C TYR A 107 8.23 17.09 12.10
N LYS A 108 8.29 16.30 13.19
CA LYS A 108 8.99 16.67 14.43
C LYS A 108 10.50 16.45 14.38
N GLY A 109 11.02 15.84 13.31
CA GLY A 109 12.44 15.49 13.19
C GLY A 109 12.89 14.36 14.12
N GLN A 110 11.94 13.52 14.56
CA GLN A 110 12.16 12.42 15.51
C GLN A 110 12.12 11.03 14.86
N PHE A 111 11.75 10.96 13.58
CA PHE A 111 11.61 9.71 12.84
C PHE A 111 12.91 8.90 12.77
N GLN A 112 12.77 7.59 13.01
CA GLN A 112 13.85 6.63 12.84
C GLN A 112 13.41 5.52 11.88
N LEU A 113 14.31 5.10 10.98
CA LEU A 113 14.08 3.96 10.08
C LEU A 113 13.68 2.69 10.83
N GLU A 114 14.14 2.51 12.07
CA GLU A 114 13.81 1.35 12.87
C GLU A 114 12.32 1.29 13.23
N ASP A 115 11.65 2.43 13.39
CA ASP A 115 10.21 2.47 13.65
C ASP A 115 9.44 1.90 12.45
N LEU A 116 9.82 2.31 11.23
CA LEU A 116 9.24 1.76 10.00
C LEU A 116 9.58 0.27 9.82
N ALA A 117 10.82 -0.12 10.12
CA ALA A 117 11.23 -1.52 10.05
C ALA A 117 10.44 -2.39 11.04
N GLN A 118 10.16 -1.88 12.25
CA GLN A 118 9.32 -2.56 13.22
C GLN A 118 7.88 -2.69 12.73
N ALA A 119 7.32 -1.63 12.12
CA ALA A 119 5.98 -1.67 11.55
C ALA A 119 5.85 -2.77 10.47
N PHE A 120 6.85 -2.91 9.59
CA PHE A 120 6.88 -3.98 8.59
C PHE A 120 6.91 -5.36 9.23
N ARG A 121 7.82 -5.59 10.20
CA ARG A 121 7.92 -6.87 10.90
C ARG A 121 6.64 -7.24 11.65
N ASN A 122 5.97 -6.27 12.28
CA ASN A 122 4.71 -6.51 13.00
C ASN A 122 3.60 -6.97 12.06
N ILE A 123 3.51 -6.36 10.88
CA ILE A 123 2.55 -6.78 9.84
C ILE A 123 2.88 -8.20 9.35
N GLU A 124 4.15 -8.48 9.02
CA GLU A 124 4.57 -9.81 8.56
C GLU A 124 4.32 -10.92 9.59
N GLN A 125 4.42 -10.60 10.87
CA GLN A 125 4.15 -11.53 11.98
C GLN A 125 2.67 -11.63 12.36
N SER A 126 1.80 -10.82 11.77
CA SER A 126 0.38 -10.78 12.13
C SER A 126 -0.41 -11.99 11.63
N SER A 127 -0.10 -12.48 10.42
CA SER A 127 -0.70 -13.70 9.86
C SER A 127 0.10 -14.24 8.67
N GLU A 128 -0.14 -15.51 8.31
CA GLU A 128 0.46 -16.16 7.12
C GLU A 128 0.17 -15.40 5.80
N LEU A 129 -0.86 -14.54 5.77
CA LEU A 129 -1.18 -13.73 4.60
C LEU A 129 -0.13 -12.63 4.31
N PHE A 130 0.60 -12.20 5.33
CA PHE A 130 1.56 -11.10 5.25
C PHE A 130 3.01 -11.54 5.39
N GLU A 131 3.27 -12.85 5.56
CA GLU A 131 4.62 -13.39 5.67
C GLU A 131 5.48 -12.97 4.47
N ASP A 132 6.72 -12.54 4.75
CA ASP A 132 7.74 -12.10 3.79
C ASP A 132 7.33 -10.94 2.86
N LEU A 133 6.24 -10.23 3.15
CA LEU A 133 5.70 -9.17 2.29
C LEU A 133 6.69 -8.02 2.02
N PHE A 134 7.54 -7.67 2.99
CA PHE A 134 8.50 -6.58 2.92
C PHE A 134 9.96 -7.08 2.86
N GLU A 135 10.21 -8.39 2.67
CA GLU A 135 11.54 -9.01 2.67
C GLU A 135 12.51 -8.35 1.67
N ASP A 136 11.94 -7.88 0.56
CA ASP A 136 12.60 -7.31 -0.60
C ASP A 136 13.06 -5.84 -0.37
N ILE A 137 12.85 -5.29 0.84
CA ILE A 137 13.06 -3.86 1.19
C ILE A 137 14.18 -3.71 2.22
N ASP A 138 15.36 -3.30 1.76
CA ASP A 138 16.49 -2.97 2.65
C ASP A 138 16.51 -1.46 3.01
N LEU A 139 15.86 -1.11 4.12
CA LEU A 139 15.82 0.27 4.63
C LEU A 139 17.22 0.85 4.97
N TYR A 140 18.24 -0.01 5.12
CA TYR A 140 19.61 0.38 5.45
C TYR A 140 20.56 0.30 4.24
N SER A 141 20.03 0.14 3.03
CA SER A 141 20.81 0.11 1.80
C SER A 141 21.65 1.37 1.60
N LYS A 142 22.91 1.21 1.18
CA LYS A 142 23.79 2.34 0.83
C LYS A 142 23.31 3.12 -0.39
N LYS A 143 22.40 2.56 -1.19
CA LYS A 143 21.76 3.25 -2.32
C LYS A 143 20.78 4.35 -1.86
N LEU A 144 20.13 4.16 -0.72
CA LEU A 144 19.26 5.18 -0.12
C LEU A 144 20.08 6.38 0.40
N GLY A 145 21.32 6.15 0.82
CA GLY A 145 22.27 7.18 1.23
C GLY A 145 23.52 6.62 1.90
N ALA A 146 24.59 7.42 1.93
CA ALA A 146 25.87 6.99 2.49
C ALA A 146 25.84 6.76 4.02
N SER A 147 24.98 7.50 4.73
CA SER A 147 24.79 7.41 6.19
C SER A 147 23.33 7.14 6.55
N VAL A 148 23.10 6.66 7.78
CA VAL A 148 21.75 6.41 8.35
C VAL A 148 20.88 7.67 8.30
N GLN A 149 21.47 8.85 8.51
CA GLN A 149 20.76 10.13 8.39
C GLN A 149 20.30 10.37 6.96
N LYS A 150 21.13 10.07 5.96
CA LYS A 150 20.75 10.26 4.55
C LYS A 150 19.72 9.21 4.09
N GLN A 151 19.81 7.99 4.59
CA GLN A 151 18.83 6.93 4.37
C GLN A 151 17.46 7.33 4.95
N ASN A 152 17.42 7.77 6.21
CA ASN A 152 16.24 8.36 6.85
C ASN A 152 15.64 9.50 6.02
N GLN A 153 16.47 10.45 5.57
CA GLN A 153 16.02 11.58 4.75
C GLN A 153 15.38 11.13 3.44
N THR A 154 15.95 10.13 2.76
CA THR A 154 15.42 9.61 1.50
C THR A 154 14.05 8.96 1.73
N ILE A 155 13.92 8.05 2.71
CA ILE A 155 12.65 7.40 3.04
C ILE A 155 11.60 8.41 3.51
N SER A 156 11.99 9.36 4.36
CA SER A 156 11.11 10.45 4.80
C SER A 156 10.59 11.29 3.64
N ALA A 157 11.40 11.52 2.60
CA ALA A 157 10.98 12.26 1.41
C ALA A 157 9.94 11.48 0.61
N VAL A 158 10.13 10.16 0.43
CA VAL A 158 9.14 9.29 -0.23
C VAL A 158 7.83 9.29 0.55
N MET A 159 7.88 9.10 1.88
CA MET A 159 6.70 9.12 2.73
C MET A 159 5.95 10.46 2.69
N LYS A 160 6.67 11.59 2.61
CA LYS A 160 6.05 12.92 2.46
C LYS A 160 5.26 13.08 1.17
N GLU A 161 5.76 12.57 0.04
CA GLU A 161 5.01 12.59 -1.23
C GLU A 161 3.74 11.73 -1.11
N LEU A 162 3.86 10.54 -0.52
CA LEU A 162 2.73 9.63 -0.33
C LEU A 162 1.68 10.19 0.64
N ALA A 163 2.08 10.94 1.67
CA ALA A 163 1.17 11.53 2.66
C ALA A 163 0.15 12.53 2.07
N THR A 164 0.36 12.99 0.84
CA THR A 164 -0.58 13.89 0.14
C THR A 164 -1.86 13.20 -0.32
N ILE A 165 -1.90 11.86 -0.27
CA ILE A 165 -3.03 11.03 -0.68
C ILE A 165 -3.60 10.33 0.55
N ASP A 166 -4.90 10.39 0.75
CA ASP A 166 -5.60 9.43 1.59
C ASP A 166 -5.89 8.18 0.75
N MET A 167 -5.31 7.04 1.14
CA MET A 167 -5.44 5.78 0.40
C MET A 167 -6.76 5.07 0.73
N ALA A 168 -7.41 5.43 1.84
CA ALA A 168 -8.69 4.88 2.20
C ALA A 168 -9.81 5.43 1.31
N HIS A 169 -10.82 4.61 1.08
CA HIS A 169 -11.97 4.90 0.22
C HIS A 169 -11.63 5.19 -1.27
N GLN A 170 -10.38 4.97 -1.69
CA GLN A 170 -9.94 5.09 -3.09
C GLN A 170 -9.89 3.74 -3.82
N GLY A 171 -10.55 2.70 -3.31
CA GLY A 171 -10.31 1.29 -3.67
C GLY A 171 -10.08 1.02 -5.17
N ASP A 172 -10.98 1.50 -6.03
CA ASP A 172 -10.81 1.28 -7.47
C ASP A 172 -9.68 2.11 -8.10
N VAL A 173 -9.53 3.36 -7.65
CA VAL A 173 -8.53 4.31 -8.15
C VAL A 173 -7.12 3.90 -7.72
N LEU A 174 -6.96 3.41 -6.49
CA LEU A 174 -5.68 2.94 -5.98
C LEU A 174 -5.23 1.66 -6.69
N GLY A 175 -6.15 0.72 -6.94
CA GLY A 175 -5.85 -0.46 -7.75
C GLY A 175 -5.36 -0.10 -9.15
N ASP A 176 -6.03 0.85 -9.80
CA ASP A 176 -5.62 1.36 -11.12
C ASP A 176 -4.29 2.14 -11.05
N ALA A 177 -4.02 2.81 -9.94
CA ALA A 177 -2.76 3.51 -9.67
C ALA A 177 -1.59 2.55 -9.48
N TYR A 178 -1.83 1.46 -8.77
CA TYR A 178 -0.87 0.39 -8.54
C TYR A 178 -0.57 -0.39 -9.85
N GLU A 179 -1.60 -0.69 -10.66
CA GLU A 179 -1.43 -1.31 -11.99
C GLU A 179 -0.59 -0.44 -12.92
N TYR A 180 -0.84 0.86 -12.95
CA TYR A 180 -0.03 1.79 -13.73
C TYR A 180 1.45 1.76 -13.31
N LEU A 181 1.74 1.85 -12.00
CA LEU A 181 3.12 1.80 -11.51
C LEU A 181 3.84 0.52 -11.92
N ILE A 182 3.17 -0.63 -11.83
CA ILE A 182 3.73 -1.91 -12.28
C ILE A 182 4.05 -1.88 -13.77
N GLY A 183 3.17 -1.31 -14.60
CA GLY A 183 3.41 -1.12 -16.03
C GLY A 183 4.62 -0.22 -16.32
N GLU A 184 4.77 0.87 -15.58
CA GLU A 184 5.93 1.77 -15.70
C GLU A 184 7.23 1.06 -15.29
N PHE A 185 7.25 0.33 -14.16
CA PHE A 185 8.42 -0.42 -13.74
C PHE A 185 8.79 -1.53 -14.73
N ALA A 186 7.81 -2.19 -15.33
CA ALA A 186 8.05 -3.17 -16.37
C ALA A 186 8.71 -2.53 -17.60
N SER A 187 8.22 -1.36 -18.02
CA SER A 187 8.77 -0.60 -19.15
C SER A 187 10.19 -0.11 -18.88
N ASP A 188 10.48 0.37 -17.67
CA ASP A 188 11.81 0.83 -17.26
C ASP A 188 12.81 -0.31 -17.04
N SER A 189 12.35 -1.54 -16.74
CA SER A 189 13.23 -2.67 -16.43
C SER A 189 14.06 -3.18 -17.61
N GLY A 190 13.69 -2.83 -18.86
CA GLY A 190 14.44 -3.17 -20.07
C GLY A 190 14.68 -4.66 -20.32
N LYS A 191 13.99 -5.55 -19.58
CA LYS A 191 14.21 -7.01 -19.66
C LYS A 191 13.82 -7.53 -21.05
N LYS A 192 14.74 -8.26 -21.69
CA LYS A 192 14.60 -8.81 -23.05
C LYS A 192 14.22 -10.31 -23.08
N ALA A 193 14.11 -10.95 -21.92
CA ALA A 193 13.75 -12.37 -21.77
C ALA A 193 13.13 -12.62 -20.40
N GLY A 194 12.19 -13.56 -20.32
CA GLY A 194 11.42 -13.89 -19.12
C GLY A 194 9.93 -13.59 -19.27
N GLU A 195 9.23 -13.55 -18.14
CA GLU A 195 7.80 -13.23 -18.08
C GLU A 195 7.60 -11.69 -18.14
N PHE A 196 6.60 -11.21 -18.90
CA PHE A 196 6.37 -9.79 -19.18
C PHE A 196 5.03 -9.30 -18.62
N TYR A 197 5.01 -8.05 -18.14
CA TYR A 197 3.77 -7.34 -17.79
C TYR A 197 2.77 -7.39 -18.96
N THR A 198 1.53 -7.78 -18.67
CA THR A 198 0.47 -7.86 -19.68
C THR A 198 -0.23 -6.50 -19.79
N PRO A 199 -0.15 -5.80 -20.94
CA PRO A 199 -0.78 -4.49 -21.09
C PRO A 199 -2.30 -4.54 -20.84
N GLN A 200 -2.83 -3.46 -20.26
CA GLN A 200 -4.24 -3.35 -19.85
C GLN A 200 -5.25 -3.75 -20.94
N PRO A 201 -5.09 -3.35 -22.23
CA PRO A 201 -6.03 -3.75 -23.28
C PRO A 201 -6.07 -5.26 -23.53
N VAL A 202 -4.92 -5.93 -23.39
CA VAL A 202 -4.80 -7.38 -23.61
C VAL A 202 -5.46 -8.14 -22.46
N SER A 203 -5.16 -7.76 -21.21
CA SER A 203 -5.78 -8.35 -20.01
C SER A 203 -7.31 -8.17 -20.01
N THR A 204 -7.78 -6.98 -20.43
CA THR A 204 -9.21 -6.69 -20.54
C THR A 204 -9.90 -7.57 -21.58
N LEU A 205 -9.32 -7.68 -22.78
CA LEU A 205 -9.86 -8.52 -23.84
C LEU A 205 -9.92 -9.99 -23.42
N MET A 206 -8.84 -10.51 -22.82
CA MET A 206 -8.79 -11.88 -22.33
C MET A 206 -9.85 -12.15 -21.27
N THR A 207 -10.01 -11.23 -20.31
CA THR A 207 -11.04 -11.32 -19.26
C THR A 207 -12.45 -11.35 -19.87
N GLN A 208 -12.73 -10.48 -20.83
CA GLN A 208 -14.04 -10.43 -21.52
C GLN A 208 -14.33 -11.71 -22.29
N ILE A 209 -13.33 -12.32 -22.93
CA ILE A 209 -13.46 -13.61 -23.61
C ILE A 209 -13.77 -14.73 -22.61
N VAL A 210 -13.02 -14.81 -21.50
CA VAL A 210 -13.19 -15.84 -20.47
C VAL A 210 -14.56 -15.75 -19.78
N LEU A 211 -15.04 -14.52 -19.54
CA LEU A 211 -16.32 -14.26 -18.88
C LEU A 211 -17.50 -14.18 -19.85
N HIS A 212 -17.30 -14.44 -21.15
CA HIS A 212 -18.37 -14.36 -22.13
C HIS A 212 -19.54 -15.30 -21.76
N GLY A 213 -20.74 -14.73 -21.64
CA GLY A 213 -21.95 -15.45 -21.23
C GLY A 213 -21.98 -15.92 -19.76
N LYS A 214 -21.03 -15.48 -18.93
CA LYS A 214 -20.88 -15.92 -17.52
C LYS A 214 -20.71 -14.78 -16.52
N LYS A 215 -21.02 -13.54 -16.91
CA LYS A 215 -20.82 -12.34 -16.08
C LYS A 215 -21.54 -12.44 -14.73
N ASP A 216 -22.76 -12.98 -14.69
CA ASP A 216 -23.53 -13.05 -13.44
C ASP A 216 -23.25 -14.33 -12.62
N LYS A 217 -22.26 -15.14 -13.01
CA LYS A 217 -21.97 -16.41 -12.34
C LYS A 217 -21.21 -16.17 -11.03
N LYS A 218 -21.91 -16.34 -9.91
CA LYS A 218 -21.29 -16.37 -8.57
C LYS A 218 -20.34 -17.58 -8.41
N GLY A 219 -19.24 -17.38 -7.67
CA GLY A 219 -18.24 -18.43 -7.44
C GLY A 219 -17.47 -18.86 -8.69
N PHE A 220 -17.27 -17.94 -9.65
CA PHE A 220 -16.45 -18.21 -10.83
C PHE A 220 -15.00 -18.47 -10.41
N THR A 221 -14.48 -19.65 -10.70
CA THR A 221 -13.08 -20.01 -10.43
C THR A 221 -12.19 -19.53 -11.56
N VAL A 222 -11.21 -18.67 -11.25
CA VAL A 222 -10.18 -18.21 -12.18
C VAL A 222 -8.89 -18.96 -11.89
N TYR A 223 -8.18 -19.41 -12.93
CA TYR A 223 -6.87 -20.05 -12.80
C TYR A 223 -5.89 -19.41 -13.77
N GLU A 224 -4.73 -19.03 -13.26
CA GLU A 224 -3.61 -18.51 -14.04
C GLU A 224 -2.36 -19.29 -13.60
N ARG A 225 -1.76 -20.04 -14.53
CA ARG A 225 -0.62 -20.93 -14.23
C ARG A 225 0.65 -20.16 -13.85
N ILE A 226 0.76 -18.91 -14.30
CA ILE A 226 1.87 -18.01 -14.06
C ILE A 226 1.27 -16.66 -13.66
N ILE A 227 1.04 -16.47 -12.36
CA ILE A 227 0.65 -15.17 -11.82
C ILE A 227 1.93 -14.36 -11.68
N GLN A 228 2.26 -13.53 -12.68
CA GLN A 228 3.26 -12.49 -12.42
C GLN A 228 2.76 -11.54 -11.34
N LYS A 229 3.69 -10.83 -10.65
CA LYS A 229 3.39 -9.73 -9.72
C LYS A 229 2.34 -8.76 -10.34
N MET A 230 1.07 -9.07 -10.05
CA MET A 230 -0.21 -8.37 -10.12
C MET A 230 -1.05 -8.21 -11.43
N ILE A 231 -2.38 -8.27 -11.18
CA ILE A 231 -3.58 -7.79 -11.92
C ILE A 231 -4.28 -8.70 -12.95
N GLN A 232 -4.86 -9.81 -12.48
CA GLN A 232 -6.02 -10.44 -13.14
C GLN A 232 -7.22 -10.63 -12.17
N PHE A 233 -6.97 -10.71 -10.86
CA PHE A 233 -8.00 -11.08 -9.88
C PHE A 233 -9.08 -9.99 -9.70
N ASN A 234 -8.69 -8.72 -9.63
CA ASN A 234 -9.63 -7.61 -9.38
C ASN A 234 -10.55 -7.33 -10.59
N LYS A 235 -10.13 -7.69 -11.82
CA LYS A 235 -10.94 -7.49 -13.03
C LYS A 235 -12.11 -8.47 -13.13
N ALA A 236 -11.93 -9.73 -12.72
CA ALA A 236 -13.01 -10.71 -12.74
C ALA A 236 -14.16 -10.32 -11.79
N GLN A 237 -13.86 -9.74 -10.62
CA GLN A 237 -14.89 -9.25 -9.71
C GLN A 237 -15.58 -7.99 -10.25
N ARG A 238 -14.84 -7.04 -10.84
CA ARG A 238 -15.40 -5.81 -11.47
C ARG A 238 -16.35 -6.07 -12.65
N TYR A 239 -16.16 -7.16 -13.40
CA TYR A 239 -17.02 -7.52 -14.54
C TYR A 239 -18.23 -8.39 -14.16
N CYS A 240 -18.31 -8.83 -12.91
CA CYS A 240 -19.39 -9.64 -12.35
C CYS A 240 -20.30 -8.85 -11.38
N ALA A 241 -20.05 -7.56 -11.20
CA ALA A 241 -20.88 -6.62 -10.42
C ALA A 241 -21.75 -5.75 -11.34
#